data_AF-A0A9Q9T5D7-F1
#
_entry.id   AF-A0A9Q9T5D7-F1
#
_cell.length_a   1.000
_cell.length_b   1.000
_cell.length_c   1.000
_cell.angle_alpha   90.00
_cell.angle_beta   90.00
_cell.angle_gamma   90.00
#
_symmetry.space_group_name_H-M   'P 1'
#
loop_
_entity.id
_entity.type
_entity.pdbx_description
1 polymer ?
#
loop_
_entity_poly.entity_id
_entity_poly.type
_entity_poly.pdbx_seq_one_letter_code
_entity_poly.pdbx_strand_id
1 'polypeptide(L)'
;MSSSERSAADAVMILESLARVLRTSPHGSPGADNEIQAGYVDDAVGALIRDANVSADELDNHRRMGGREWDGALLYALFPDTMIQELHARLPR
;
A
#
# COMPACT_ATOMS: atom_id res chain seq x y z
N MET A 1 16.44 -8.80 0.13
CA MET A 1 16.88 -7.95 -0.98
C MET A 1 17.84 -6.90 -0.42
N SER A 2 19.00 -6.73 -1.05
CA SER A 2 19.95 -5.65 -0.74
C SER A 2 19.24 -4.30 -0.79
N SER A 3 19.64 -3.33 0.05
CA SER A 3 19.13 -1.95 0.03
C SER A 3 19.56 -1.15 -1.22
N SER A 4 19.81 -1.83 -2.35
CA SER A 4 20.10 -1.22 -3.63
C SER A 4 18.82 -0.58 -4.16
N GLU A 5 18.73 0.74 -3.98
CA GLU A 5 17.82 1.70 -4.61
C GLU A 5 16.39 1.19 -4.82
N ARG A 6 15.56 1.35 -3.79
CA ARG A 6 14.09 1.30 -3.98
C ARG A 6 13.71 2.36 -5.02
N SER A 7 13.01 1.95 -6.07
CA SER A 7 12.59 2.85 -7.14
C SER A 7 11.38 3.69 -6.71
N ALA A 8 11.07 4.73 -7.47
CA ALA A 8 9.80 5.45 -7.31
C ALA A 8 8.59 4.54 -7.53
N ALA A 9 8.69 3.56 -8.45
CA ALA A 9 7.67 2.55 -8.65
C ALA A 9 7.48 1.65 -7.41
N ASP A 10 8.56 1.28 -6.71
CA ASP A 10 8.45 0.54 -5.44
C ASP A 10 7.69 1.36 -4.38
N ALA A 11 8.00 2.65 -4.27
CA ALA A 11 7.30 3.55 -3.36
C ALA A 11 5.80 3.65 -3.70
N VAL A 12 5.46 3.72 -4.99
CA VAL A 12 4.06 3.67 -5.44
C VAL A 12 3.38 2.36 -5.01
N MET A 13 4.02 1.20 -5.21
CA MET A 13 3.45 -0.09 -4.80
C MET A 13 3.21 -0.16 -3.28
N ILE A 14 4.13 0.37 -2.49
CA ILE A 14 4.00 0.40 -1.03
C ILE A 14 2.83 1.30 -0.60
N LEU A 15 2.69 2.49 -1.20
CA LEU A 15 1.63 3.42 -0.87
C LEU A 15 0.25 2.93 -1.34
N GLU A 16 0.15 2.35 -2.53
CA GLU A 16 -1.09 1.70 -2.98
C GLU A 16 -1.51 0.56 -2.03
N SER A 17 -0.54 -0.19 -1.52
CA SER A 17 -0.78 -1.24 -0.52
C SER A 17 -1.21 -0.68 0.83
N LEU A 18 -0.61 0.42 1.27
CA LEU A 18 -1.00 1.13 2.48
C LEU A 18 -2.46 1.62 2.37
N ALA A 19 -2.85 2.22 1.24
CA ALA A 19 -4.21 2.67 1.02
C ALA A 19 -5.22 1.50 1.11
N ARG A 20 -4.91 0.35 0.51
CA ARG A 20 -5.75 -0.86 0.62
C ARG A 20 -5.85 -1.38 2.05
N VAL A 21 -4.74 -1.41 2.78
CA VAL A 21 -4.69 -1.84 4.18
C VAL A 21 -5.52 -0.90 5.07
N LEU A 22 -5.42 0.41 4.88
CA LEU A 22 -6.21 1.40 5.62
C LEU A 22 -7.71 1.16 5.42
N ARG A 23 -8.17 1.01 4.18
CA ARG A 23 -9.59 0.71 3.86
C ARG A 23 -10.08 -0.61 4.47
N THR A 24 -9.18 -1.57 4.57
CA THR A 24 -9.48 -2.92 5.09
C THR A 24 -9.49 -2.97 6.62
N SER A 25 -8.77 -2.04 7.26
CA SER A 25 -8.66 -1.99 8.71
C SER A 25 -10.01 -1.62 9.36
N PRO A 26 -10.51 -2.41 10.33
CA PRO A 26 -11.76 -2.12 11.03
C PRO A 26 -11.65 -0.94 12.00
N HIS A 27 -10.43 -0.50 12.34
CA HIS A 27 -10.19 0.50 13.37
C HIS A 27 -9.25 1.57 12.83
N GLY A 28 -9.81 2.69 12.40
CA GLY A 28 -9.05 3.92 12.23
C GLY A 28 -8.60 4.47 13.57
N SER A 29 -7.65 5.40 13.55
CA SER A 29 -7.37 6.20 14.75
C SER A 29 -8.67 6.87 15.22
N PRO A 30 -8.95 6.95 16.54
CA PRO A 30 -10.15 7.61 17.04
C PRO A 30 -10.29 9.01 16.43
N GLY A 31 -11.42 9.27 15.76
CA GLY A 31 -11.67 10.54 15.05
C GLY A 31 -11.15 10.63 13.62
N ALA A 32 -10.55 9.56 13.08
CA ALA A 32 -10.10 9.47 11.69
C ALA A 32 -10.88 8.39 10.93
N ASP A 33 -11.46 8.77 9.79
CA ASP A 33 -12.10 7.86 8.85
C ASP A 33 -11.04 7.21 7.95
N ASN A 34 -10.96 5.88 7.96
CA ASN A 34 -9.99 5.12 7.18
C ASN A 34 -10.13 5.32 5.67
N GLU A 35 -11.33 5.55 5.17
CA GLU A 35 -11.55 5.83 3.75
C GLU A 35 -10.95 7.19 3.38
N ILE A 36 -11.13 8.19 4.25
CA ILE A 36 -10.54 9.52 4.06
C ILE A 36 -9.01 9.44 4.12
N GLN A 37 -8.45 8.72 5.09
CA GLN A 37 -6.99 8.55 5.20
C GLN A 37 -6.41 7.80 4.00
N ALA A 38 -7.09 6.76 3.51
CA ALA A 38 -6.70 6.07 2.29
C ALA A 38 -6.74 7.00 1.06
N GLY A 39 -7.74 7.89 0.98
CA GLY A 39 -7.82 8.93 -0.04
C GLY A 39 -6.59 9.85 -0.05
N TYR A 40 -6.11 10.28 1.12
CA TYR A 40 -4.87 11.08 1.20
C TYR A 40 -3.64 10.31 0.70
N VAL A 41 -3.59 9.00 0.93
CA VAL A 41 -2.51 8.15 0.40
C VAL A 41 -2.62 8.02 -1.13
N ASP A 42 -3.82 7.86 -1.68
CA ASP A 42 -4.03 7.82 -3.13
C ASP A 42 -3.63 9.14 -3.81
N ASP A 43 -3.94 10.28 -3.19
CA ASP A 43 -3.51 11.59 -3.67
C ASP A 43 -1.97 11.70 -3.68
N ALA A 44 -1.31 11.19 -2.64
CA ALA A 44 0.15 11.14 -2.56
C ALA A 44 0.77 10.22 -3.61
N VAL A 45 0.15 9.08 -3.90
CA VAL A 45 0.53 8.19 -5.02
C VAL A 45 0.46 8.95 -6.34
N GLY A 46 -0.66 9.64 -6.60
CA GLY A 46 -0.84 10.43 -7.81
C GLY A 46 0.21 11.54 -7.96
N ALA A 47 0.56 12.22 -6.87
CA ALA A 47 1.63 13.21 -6.86
C ALA A 47 2.99 12.59 -7.16
N LEU A 48 3.34 11.48 -6.48
CA LEU A 48 4.60 10.79 -6.66
C LEU A 48 4.81 10.29 -8.11
N ILE A 49 3.78 9.69 -8.71
CA ILE A 49 3.84 9.24 -10.11
C ILE A 49 4.20 10.39 -11.05
N ARG A 50 3.58 11.57 -10.84
CA ARG A 50 3.85 12.77 -11.66
C ARG A 50 5.25 13.32 -11.42
N ASP A 51 5.64 13.48 -10.16
CA ASP A 51 6.90 14.13 -9.78
C ASP A 51 8.12 13.29 -10.16
N ALA A 52 8.03 11.97 -10.00
CA ALA A 52 9.09 11.03 -10.37
C ALA A 52 9.00 10.55 -11.83
N ASN A 53 8.00 11.00 -12.59
CA ASN A 53 7.75 10.61 -13.98
C ASN A 53 7.74 9.07 -14.17
N VAL A 54 7.05 8.36 -13.27
CA VAL A 54 6.95 6.90 -13.33
C VAL A 54 6.03 6.49 -14.47
N SER A 55 6.52 5.63 -15.36
CA SER A 55 5.73 5.21 -16.53
C SER A 55 4.65 4.20 -16.17
N ALA A 56 3.55 4.18 -16.94
CA ALA A 56 2.50 3.18 -16.77
C ALA A 56 3.02 1.74 -16.95
N ASP A 57 3.90 1.53 -17.94
CA ASP A 57 4.51 0.21 -18.20
C ASP A 57 5.36 -0.28 -17.02
N GLU A 58 6.09 0.63 -16.36
CA GLU A 58 6.88 0.32 -15.17
C GLU A 58 5.95 -0.10 -14.02
N LEU A 59 4.90 0.67 -13.73
CA LEU A 59 3.92 0.33 -12.70
C LEU A 59 3.24 -1.03 -12.98
N ASP A 60 2.86 -1.29 -14.22
CA ASP A 60 2.23 -2.56 -14.59
C ASP A 60 3.18 -3.75 -14.46
N ASN A 61 4.47 -3.56 -14.79
CA ASN A 61 5.49 -4.58 -14.55
C ASN A 61 5.67 -4.86 -13.04
N HIS A 62 5.73 -3.83 -12.21
CA HIS A 62 5.82 -4.00 -10.75
C HIS A 62 4.58 -4.71 -10.16
N ARG A 63 3.38 -4.35 -10.61
CA ARG A 63 2.13 -5.01 -10.20
C ARG A 63 2.12 -6.49 -10.54
N ARG A 64 2.64 -6.89 -11.71
CA ARG A 64 2.75 -8.30 -12.13
C ARG A 64 3.82 -9.08 -11.36
N MET A 65 4.93 -8.43 -10.99
CA MET A 65 6.08 -9.10 -10.39
C MET A 65 6.00 -9.28 -8.87
N GLY A 66 5.13 -8.53 -8.18
CA GLY A 66 5.05 -8.67 -6.72
C GLY A 66 4.25 -7.63 -5.96
N GLY A 67 3.47 -6.76 -6.61
CA GLY A 67 2.82 -5.61 -5.95
C GLY A 67 2.00 -5.89 -4.68
N ARG A 68 1.55 -7.14 -4.47
CA ARG A 68 0.80 -7.56 -3.27
C ARG A 68 1.64 -8.08 -2.11
N GLU A 69 2.93 -8.30 -2.30
CA GLU A 69 3.82 -8.69 -1.19
C GLU A 69 3.84 -7.63 -0.08
N TRP A 70 3.66 -6.37 -0.48
CA TRP A 70 3.57 -5.22 0.39
C TRP A 70 2.30 -5.20 1.24
N ASP A 71 1.17 -5.72 0.74
CA ASP A 71 -0.05 -5.82 1.55
C ASP A 71 0.22 -6.69 2.79
N GLY A 72 0.82 -7.87 2.59
CA GLY A 72 1.20 -8.76 3.70
C GLY A 72 2.26 -8.14 4.61
N ALA A 73 3.33 -7.59 4.04
CA ALA A 73 4.41 -6.97 4.82
C ALA A 73 3.89 -5.82 5.70
N LEU A 74 2.98 -4.99 5.20
CA LEU A 74 2.37 -3.90 5.95
C LEU A 74 1.42 -4.40 7.03
N LEU A 75 0.66 -5.48 6.78
CA LEU A 75 -0.17 -6.08 7.82
C LEU A 75 0.67 -6.56 9.01
N TYR A 76 1.78 -7.26 8.76
CA TYR A 76 2.71 -7.70 9.82
C TYR A 76 3.41 -6.53 10.52
N ALA A 77 3.62 -5.40 9.84
CA ALA A 77 4.28 -4.24 10.42
C ALA A 77 3.34 -3.37 11.28
N LEU A 78 2.05 -3.29 10.93
CA LEU A 78 1.13 -2.30 11.48
C LEU A 78 0.11 -2.89 12.48
N PHE A 79 -0.13 -4.20 12.45
CA PHE A 79 -1.17 -4.84 13.25
C PHE A 79 -0.62 -5.96 14.12
N PRO A 80 -1.24 -6.22 15.28
CA PRO A 80 -0.89 -7.39 16.08
C PRO A 80 -1.25 -8.69 15.35
N ASP A 81 -0.46 -9.74 15.57
CA ASP A 81 -0.62 -11.07 14.94
C ASP A 81 -2.04 -11.62 15.01
N THR A 82 -2.75 -11.36 16.11
CA THR A 82 -4.13 -11.80 16.34
C THR A 82 -5.13 -11.25 15.32
N MET A 83 -4.82 -10.14 14.66
CA MET A 83 -5.68 -9.50 13.65
C MET A 83 -5.27 -9.82 12.22
N ILE A 84 -4.05 -10.33 11.99
CA ILE A 84 -3.46 -10.45 10.65
C ILE A 84 -4.28 -11.40 9.75
N GLN A 85 -4.73 -12.55 10.27
CA GLN A 85 -5.52 -13.49 9.47
C GLN A 85 -6.88 -12.90 9.04
N GLU A 86 -7.54 -12.17 9.93
CA GLU A 86 -8.80 -11.50 9.64
C GLU A 86 -8.63 -10.42 8.57
N LEU A 87 -7.59 -9.60 8.69
CA LEU A 87 -7.29 -8.53 7.73
C LEU A 87 -6.87 -9.09 6.37
N HIS A 88 -6.07 -10.16 6.34
CA HIS A 88 -5.73 -10.86 5.10
C HIS A 88 -6.96 -11.38 4.36
N ALA A 89 -7.96 -11.91 5.08
CA ALA A 89 -9.19 -12.42 4.47
C ALA A 89 -10.07 -11.32 3.87
N ARG A 90 -9.90 -10.07 4.31
CA ARG A 90 -10.68 -8.90 3.84
C ARG A 90 -10.02 -8.15 2.70
N LEU A 91 -8.73 -8.31 2.49
CA LEU A 91 -8.04 -7.67 1.37
C LEU A 91 -8.64 -8.14 0.03
N PRO A 92 -8.85 -7.22 -0.92
CA PRO A 92 -9.39 -7.57 -2.23
C PRO A 92 -8.47 -8.55 -2.97
N ARG A 93 -9.08 -9.57 -3.58
CA ARG A 93 -8.41 -10.60 -4.38
C ARG A 93 -7.97 -10.13 -5.76
#